data_AF-A0A7C3C1K1-F1
#
_entry.id   AF-A0A7C3C1K1-F1
#
_cell.length_a   1.000
_cell.length_b   1.000
_cell.length_c   1.000
_cell.angle_alpha   90.00
_cell.angle_beta   90.00
_cell.angle_gamma   90.00
#
_symmetry.space_group_name_H-M   'P 1'
#
loop_
_entity.id
_entity.type
_entity.pdbx_description
1 polymer ?
#
loop_
_entity_poly.entity_id
_entity_poly.type
_entity_poly.pdbx_seq_one_letter_code
_entity_poly.pdbx_strand_id
1 'polypeptide(L)'
;GLLGARNYVKTSGSFNTRPVLNLNLDMIAQSQKNELYMSGSYHTPALKSYIEQAAQGTDINLLFGHDRPEDGNDDWTSQSDHAAFHNVGVPFVYFGVEDHPYYHKPTDTFETLPLDFYKKSLNTVVNAAHILDDHLDTLAKPVER
;
A
#
# COMPACT_ATOMS: atom_id res chain seq x y z
N GLY A 1 -17.65 -2.75 0.28
CA GLY A 1 -16.68 -3.56 1.03
C GLY A 1 -16.11 -2.79 2.20
N LEU A 2 -15.00 -3.28 2.76
CA LEU A 2 -14.16 -2.61 3.76
C LEU A 2 -14.82 -2.41 5.15
N LEU A 3 -15.81 -3.23 5.51
CA LEU A 3 -16.54 -3.06 6.77
C LEU A 3 -15.64 -3.25 8.00
N GLY A 4 -14.64 -4.14 7.91
CA GLY A 4 -13.66 -4.37 8.97
C GLY A 4 -12.82 -3.13 9.26
N ALA A 5 -12.14 -2.59 8.24
CA ALA A 5 -11.32 -1.37 8.39
C ALA A 5 -12.15 -0.16 8.83
N ARG A 6 -13.34 0.04 8.24
CA ARG A 6 -14.26 1.13 8.65
C ARG A 6 -14.65 1.01 10.11
N ASN A 7 -14.96 -0.21 10.58
CA ASN A 7 -15.30 -0.42 11.98
C ASN A 7 -14.11 -0.17 12.90
N TYR A 8 -12.90 -0.61 12.52
CA TYR A 8 -11.68 -0.36 13.28
C TYR A 8 -11.42 1.14 13.47
N VAL A 9 -11.45 1.91 12.38
CA VAL A 9 -11.27 3.38 12.41
C VAL A 9 -12.32 4.05 13.29
N LYS A 10 -13.59 3.60 13.21
CA LYS A 10 -14.70 4.20 13.97
C LYS A 10 -14.67 3.87 15.47
N THR A 11 -14.23 2.68 15.86
CA THR A 11 -14.43 2.14 17.21
C THR A 11 -13.17 2.07 18.06
N SER A 12 -11.99 2.20 17.44
CA SER A 12 -10.73 2.19 18.18
C SER A 12 -10.59 3.50 18.97
N GLY A 13 -10.78 3.43 20.29
CA GLY A 13 -10.83 4.61 21.18
C GLY A 13 -9.56 5.46 21.21
N SER A 14 -8.43 4.95 20.70
CA SER A 14 -7.17 5.69 20.54
C SER A 14 -6.81 5.93 19.07
N PHE A 15 -7.72 5.70 18.12
CA PHE A 15 -7.41 5.85 16.70
C PHE A 15 -7.01 7.28 16.36
N ASN A 16 -7.61 8.29 16.98
CA ASN A 16 -7.32 9.68 16.64
C ASN A 16 -5.94 10.18 17.13
N THR A 17 -5.19 9.38 17.91
CA THR A 17 -3.94 9.83 18.54
C THR A 17 -2.72 8.95 18.24
N ARG A 18 -2.86 7.89 17.43
CA ARG A 18 -1.80 6.89 17.24
C ARG A 18 -1.30 6.66 15.80
N PRO A 19 -2.16 6.49 14.78
CA PRO A 19 -1.72 6.14 13.44
C PRO A 19 -1.19 7.37 12.73
N VAL A 20 0.10 7.33 12.43
CA VAL A 20 0.80 8.32 11.60
C VAL A 20 0.67 7.99 10.12
N LEU A 21 0.67 6.70 9.78
CA LEU A 21 0.65 6.16 8.43
C LEU A 21 -0.11 4.82 8.42
N ASN A 22 -0.77 4.50 7.30
CA ASN A 22 -1.29 3.18 7.02
C ASN A 22 -0.43 2.49 5.94
N LEU A 23 0.07 1.29 6.21
CA LEU A 23 0.70 0.42 5.21
C LEU A 23 -0.27 -0.71 4.85
N ASN A 24 -0.81 -0.68 3.64
CA ASN A 24 -1.79 -1.64 3.13
C ASN A 24 -1.14 -2.57 2.11
N LEU A 25 -1.33 -3.88 2.29
CA LEU A 25 -0.80 -4.91 1.42
C LEU A 25 -1.98 -5.69 0.83
N ASP A 26 -2.19 -5.57 -0.47
CA ASP A 26 -3.28 -6.27 -1.14
C ASP A 26 -2.76 -6.86 -2.45
N MET A 27 -2.82 -8.19 -2.58
CA MET A 27 -2.30 -8.94 -3.74
C MET A 27 -0.80 -8.74 -4.04
N ILE A 28 0.08 -8.70 -3.05
CA ILE A 28 1.54 -8.46 -3.26
C ILE A 28 2.32 -9.64 -3.88
N ALA A 29 1.67 -10.73 -4.27
CA ALA A 29 2.33 -12.00 -4.62
C ALA A 29 2.22 -12.40 -6.11
N GLN A 30 1.32 -11.77 -6.88
CA GLN A 30 0.83 -12.38 -8.13
C GLN A 30 1.13 -11.56 -9.39
N SER A 31 2.41 -11.35 -9.69
CA SER A 31 2.87 -10.69 -10.92
C SER A 31 3.83 -11.54 -11.72
N GLN A 32 3.48 -11.78 -12.99
CA GLN A 32 4.38 -12.43 -13.97
C GLN A 32 5.32 -11.43 -14.66
N LYS A 33 5.00 -10.13 -14.57
CA LYS A 33 5.78 -9.04 -15.18
C LYS A 33 6.84 -8.48 -14.23
N ASN A 34 6.94 -9.03 -13.02
CA ASN A 34 7.78 -8.52 -11.94
C ASN A 34 7.41 -7.09 -11.48
N GLU A 35 6.18 -6.67 -11.77
CA GLU A 35 5.63 -5.33 -11.46
C GLU A 35 4.94 -5.35 -10.09
N LEU A 36 5.33 -4.40 -9.24
CA LEU A 36 4.66 -4.08 -7.98
C LEU A 36 4.31 -2.59 -8.01
N TYR A 37 3.05 -2.26 -7.79
CA TYR A 37 2.57 -0.88 -7.76
C TYR A 37 2.56 -0.34 -6.33
N MET A 38 2.92 0.93 -6.19
CA MET A 38 2.69 1.74 -5.01
C MET A 38 1.72 2.88 -5.31
N SER A 39 0.64 2.93 -4.53
CA SER A 39 -0.35 4.00 -4.53
C SER A 39 -0.29 4.79 -3.21
N GLY A 40 -0.54 6.10 -3.28
CA GLY A 40 -0.54 7.01 -2.13
C GLY A 40 0.44 8.17 -2.27
N SER A 41 1.40 8.08 -3.19
CA SER A 41 2.40 9.13 -3.43
C SER A 41 1.82 10.39 -4.08
N TYR A 42 0.69 10.30 -4.80
CA TYR A 42 -0.05 11.48 -5.26
C TYR A 42 -0.60 12.29 -4.08
N HIS A 43 -1.18 11.61 -3.09
CA HIS A 43 -1.78 12.23 -1.90
C HIS A 43 -0.73 12.68 -0.88
N THR A 44 0.41 11.98 -0.80
CA THR A 44 1.52 12.29 0.11
C THR A 44 2.85 12.21 -0.65
N PRO A 45 3.26 13.27 -1.36
CA PRO A 45 4.44 13.27 -2.24
C PRO A 45 5.77 12.88 -1.57
N ALA A 46 5.91 13.13 -0.26
CA ALA A 46 7.10 12.77 0.50
C ALA A 46 7.38 11.25 0.48
N LEU A 47 6.33 10.42 0.38
CA LEU A 47 6.46 8.95 0.36
C LEU A 47 7.29 8.46 -0.82
N LYS A 48 7.26 9.14 -1.97
CA LYS A 48 7.89 8.65 -3.20
C LYS A 48 9.36 8.32 -3.01
N SER A 49 10.13 9.24 -2.44
CA SER A 49 11.57 9.05 -2.23
C SER A 49 11.90 7.90 -1.27
N TYR A 50 11.09 7.71 -0.22
CA TYR A 50 11.25 6.61 0.73
C TYR A 50 10.95 5.25 0.09
N ILE A 51 9.92 5.17 -0.75
CA ILE A 51 9.56 3.92 -1.43
C ILE A 51 10.53 3.60 -2.57
N GLU A 52 11.04 4.60 -3.29
CA GLU A 52 12.14 4.41 -4.24
C GLU A 52 13.39 3.84 -3.55
N GLN A 53 13.74 4.34 -2.35
CA GLN A 53 14.83 3.80 -1.55
C GLN A 53 14.56 2.36 -1.11
N ALA A 54 13.33 2.03 -0.71
CA ALA A 54 12.95 0.68 -0.28
C ALA A 54 13.12 -0.38 -1.37
N ALA A 55 12.91 -0.01 -2.64
CA ALA A 55 13.07 -0.91 -3.78
C ALA A 55 14.53 -1.09 -4.25
N GLN A 56 15.49 -0.31 -3.71
CA GLN A 56 16.88 -0.45 -4.12
C GLN A 56 17.43 -1.82 -3.74
N GLY A 57 18.00 -2.52 -4.72
CA GLY A 57 18.62 -3.83 -4.53
C GLY A 57 17.63 -4.99 -4.36
N THR A 58 16.33 -4.79 -4.58
CA THR A 58 15.33 -5.89 -4.52
C THR A 58 15.02 -6.51 -5.87
N ASP A 59 15.57 -5.96 -6.98
CA ASP A 59 15.31 -6.38 -8.36
C ASP A 59 13.82 -6.42 -8.75
N ILE A 60 12.98 -5.64 -8.05
CA ILE A 60 11.56 -5.46 -8.34
C ILE A 60 11.38 -4.37 -9.40
N ASN A 61 10.39 -4.49 -10.28
CA ASN A 61 9.94 -3.36 -11.09
C ASN A 61 8.88 -2.60 -10.28
N LEU A 62 9.31 -1.59 -9.51
CA LEU A 62 8.42 -0.75 -8.72
C LEU A 62 7.80 0.33 -9.61
N LEU A 63 6.47 0.41 -9.61
CA LEU A 63 5.69 1.41 -10.35
C LEU A 63 4.90 2.28 -9.37
N PHE A 64 4.65 3.53 -9.74
CA PHE A 64 3.83 4.47 -8.97
C PHE A 64 2.61 4.88 -9.80
N GLY A 65 1.43 4.87 -9.19
CA GLY A 65 0.19 5.29 -9.84
C GLY A 65 -1.05 4.72 -9.17
N HIS A 66 -2.16 4.73 -9.89
CA HIS A 66 -3.46 4.29 -9.38
C HIS A 66 -3.88 5.05 -8.13
N ASP A 67 -3.57 6.33 -8.07
CA ASP A 67 -3.86 7.18 -6.91
C ASP A 67 -4.31 8.59 -7.31
N ARG A 68 -4.69 8.77 -8.58
CA ARG A 68 -5.12 10.05 -9.12
C ARG A 68 -6.58 10.00 -9.56
N PRO A 69 -7.36 11.08 -9.35
CA PRO A 69 -8.74 11.12 -9.82
C PRO A 69 -8.91 10.90 -11.33
N GLU A 70 -7.91 11.30 -12.14
CA GLU A 70 -7.91 11.06 -13.58
C GLU A 70 -7.80 9.58 -13.98
N ASP A 71 -7.35 8.69 -13.08
CA ASP A 71 -7.27 7.25 -13.32
C ASP A 71 -8.67 6.60 -13.31
N GLY A 72 -9.69 7.30 -12.82
CA GLY A 72 -11.09 6.86 -12.89
C GLY A 72 -11.32 5.53 -12.15
N ASN A 73 -11.68 4.47 -12.88
CA ASN A 73 -11.85 3.14 -12.29
C ASN A 73 -10.51 2.51 -11.87
N ASP A 74 -9.40 3.00 -12.40
CA ASP A 74 -8.06 2.56 -12.04
C ASP A 74 -7.48 3.38 -10.88
N ASP A 75 -8.23 4.31 -10.28
CA ASP A 75 -7.86 4.97 -9.03
C ASP A 75 -8.08 4.02 -7.84
N TRP A 76 -7.00 3.47 -7.30
CA TRP A 76 -7.01 2.53 -6.18
C TRP A 76 -7.11 3.20 -4.82
N THR A 77 -7.20 4.55 -4.74
CA THR A 77 -7.34 5.31 -3.49
C THR A 77 -8.47 4.80 -2.59
N SER A 78 -9.54 4.25 -3.19
CA SER A 78 -10.72 3.75 -2.47
C SER A 78 -10.93 2.22 -2.55
N GLN A 79 -9.99 1.47 -3.12
CA GLN A 79 -10.21 0.08 -3.55
C GLN A 79 -9.78 -1.00 -2.54
N SER A 80 -9.07 -0.65 -1.47
CA SER A 80 -8.72 -1.56 -0.37
C SER A 80 -8.85 -0.88 0.99
N ASP A 81 -8.45 -1.56 2.07
CA ASP A 81 -8.73 -1.14 3.44
C ASP A 81 -8.08 0.20 3.83
N HIS A 82 -6.99 0.60 3.16
CA HIS A 82 -6.39 1.94 3.31
C HIS A 82 -7.40 3.07 3.12
N ALA A 83 -8.42 2.87 2.29
CA ALA A 83 -9.46 3.87 2.05
C ALA A 83 -10.15 4.32 3.36
N ALA A 84 -10.35 3.42 4.32
CA ALA A 84 -10.94 3.77 5.61
C ALA A 84 -10.07 4.75 6.41
N PHE A 85 -8.75 4.59 6.33
CA PHE A 85 -7.75 5.43 7.00
C PHE A 85 -7.56 6.75 6.25
N HIS A 86 -7.48 6.70 4.92
CA HIS A 86 -7.37 7.87 4.06
C HIS A 86 -8.58 8.82 4.23
N ASN A 87 -9.80 8.29 4.34
CA ASN A 87 -11.02 9.08 4.55
C ASN A 87 -11.05 9.88 5.86
N VAL A 88 -10.26 9.48 6.85
CA VAL A 88 -10.07 10.24 8.11
C VAL A 88 -8.73 10.98 8.13
N GLY A 89 -8.09 11.07 6.97
CA GLY A 89 -6.90 11.85 6.72
C GLY A 89 -5.60 11.19 7.18
N VAL A 90 -5.56 9.89 7.46
CA VAL A 90 -4.28 9.19 7.69
C VAL A 90 -3.63 8.93 6.32
N PRO A 91 -2.39 9.37 6.08
CA PRO A 91 -1.64 9.02 4.88
C PRO A 91 -1.54 7.50 4.69
N PHE A 92 -1.42 7.04 3.45
CA PHE A 92 -1.30 5.61 3.16
C PHE A 92 -0.20 5.30 2.17
N VAL A 93 0.38 4.11 2.32
CA VAL A 93 1.16 3.40 1.31
C VAL A 93 0.41 2.12 1.00
N TYR A 94 -0.07 1.99 -0.22
CA TYR A 94 -0.67 0.75 -0.71
C TYR A 94 0.33 0.05 -1.63
N PHE A 95 0.59 -1.23 -1.38
CA PHE A 95 1.31 -2.10 -2.31
C PHE A 95 0.36 -3.15 -2.87
N GLY A 96 0.39 -3.32 -4.20
CA GLY A 96 -0.39 -4.36 -4.87
C GLY A 96 0.00 -4.55 -6.33
N VAL A 97 -0.72 -5.45 -6.99
CA VAL A 97 -0.56 -5.78 -8.41
C VAL A 97 -1.88 -5.56 -9.14
N GLU A 98 -1.81 -5.38 -10.46
CA GLU A 98 -3.00 -5.39 -11.30
C GLU A 98 -3.72 -6.74 -11.27
N ASP A 99 -4.97 -6.75 -11.76
CA ASP A 99 -5.74 -7.97 -11.96
C ASP A 99 -4.93 -9.06 -12.67
N HIS A 100 -4.97 -10.26 -12.08
CA HIS A 100 -4.28 -11.45 -12.60
C HIS A 100 -5.27 -12.55 -12.97
N PRO A 101 -4.86 -13.55 -13.78
CA PRO A 101 -5.77 -14.59 -14.28
C PRO A 101 -6.52 -15.40 -13.21
N TYR A 102 -6.01 -15.39 -11.98
CA TYR A 102 -6.52 -16.13 -10.83
C TYR A 102 -7.42 -15.28 -9.90
N TYR A 103 -7.46 -13.96 -10.08
CA TYR A 103 -8.16 -13.05 -9.18
C TYR A 103 -9.65 -13.41 -9.05
N HIS A 104 -10.14 -13.46 -7.81
CA HIS A 104 -11.50 -13.88 -7.46
C HIS A 104 -11.92 -15.26 -8.02
N LYS A 105 -10.97 -16.19 -8.22
CA LYS A 105 -11.24 -17.55 -8.67
C LYS A 105 -10.75 -18.58 -7.65
N PRO A 106 -11.33 -19.79 -7.61
CA PRO A 106 -10.83 -20.89 -6.79
C PRO A 106 -9.39 -21.33 -7.10
N THR A 107 -8.84 -20.86 -8.23
CA THR A 107 -7.47 -21.11 -8.66
C THR A 107 -6.46 -20.11 -8.08
N ASP A 108 -6.90 -19.14 -7.27
CA ASP A 108 -6.02 -18.27 -6.48
C ASP A 108 -5.44 -19.06 -5.29
N THR A 109 -4.49 -19.94 -5.61
CA THR A 109 -3.87 -20.87 -4.66
C THR A 109 -2.35 -20.69 -4.65
N PHE A 110 -1.73 -21.17 -3.57
CA PHE A 110 -0.28 -21.10 -3.38
C PHE A 110 0.51 -21.66 -4.57
N GLU A 111 0.02 -22.73 -5.20
CA GLU A 111 0.66 -23.40 -6.33
C GLU A 111 0.80 -22.51 -7.58
N THR A 112 -0.01 -21.45 -7.66
CA THR A 112 0.00 -20.52 -8.79
C THR A 112 0.90 -19.30 -8.58
N LEU A 113 1.51 -19.16 -7.39
CA LEU A 113 2.32 -18.00 -7.06
C LEU A 113 3.69 -18.02 -7.77
N PRO A 114 4.11 -16.94 -8.46
CA PRO A 114 5.48 -16.73 -8.89
C PRO A 114 6.33 -16.38 -7.66
N LEU A 115 6.81 -17.40 -6.94
CA LEU A 115 7.51 -17.24 -5.66
C LEU A 115 8.73 -16.31 -5.72
N ASP A 116 9.43 -16.25 -6.86
CA ASP A 116 10.57 -15.35 -7.01
C ASP A 116 10.14 -13.88 -7.06
N PHE A 117 9.04 -13.55 -7.74
CA PHE A 117 8.46 -12.21 -7.65
C PHE A 117 7.98 -11.91 -6.22
N TYR A 118 7.26 -12.85 -5.59
CA TYR A 118 6.75 -12.63 -4.24
C TYR A 118 7.87 -12.34 -3.23
N LYS A 119 9.02 -13.03 -3.30
CA LYS A 119 10.18 -12.73 -2.46
C LYS A 119 10.70 -11.29 -2.64
N LYS A 120 10.81 -10.82 -3.88
CA LYS A 120 11.28 -9.46 -4.19
C LYS A 120 10.29 -8.40 -3.72
N SER A 121 9.00 -8.66 -3.94
CA SER A 121 7.90 -7.83 -3.45
C SER A 121 7.93 -7.74 -1.92
N LEU A 122 8.04 -8.87 -1.23
CA LEU A 122 8.14 -8.94 0.23
C LEU A 122 9.37 -8.20 0.77
N ASN A 123 10.54 -8.38 0.16
CA ASN A 123 11.74 -7.63 0.54
C ASN A 123 11.54 -6.11 0.40
N THR A 124 10.87 -5.68 -0.68
CA THR A 124 10.55 -4.26 -0.91
C THR A 124 9.61 -3.72 0.17
N VAL A 125 8.55 -4.48 0.51
CA VAL A 125 7.59 -4.13 1.56
C VAL A 125 8.26 -4.06 2.94
N VAL A 126 9.15 -5.00 3.26
CA VAL A 126 9.90 -5.01 4.53
C VAL A 126 10.84 -3.81 4.61
N ASN A 127 11.60 -3.52 3.55
CA ASN A 127 12.44 -2.33 3.48
C ASN A 127 11.63 -1.06 3.65
N ALA A 128 10.46 -0.97 2.99
CA ALA A 128 9.56 0.16 3.11
C ALA A 128 9.06 0.33 4.54
N ALA A 129 8.63 -0.75 5.20
CA ALA A 129 8.19 -0.70 6.59
C ALA A 129 9.27 -0.13 7.51
N HIS A 130 10.53 -0.56 7.38
CA HIS A 130 11.65 -0.03 8.16
C HIS A 130 11.91 1.45 7.86
N ILE A 131 12.03 1.83 6.59
CA ILE A 131 12.30 3.21 6.20
C ILE A 131 11.18 4.14 6.67
N LEU A 132 9.92 3.73 6.54
CA LEU A 132 8.78 4.54 6.97
C LEU A 132 8.74 4.67 8.50
N ASP A 133 9.06 3.61 9.24
CA ASP A 133 9.15 3.62 10.70
C ASP A 133 10.24 4.59 11.20
N ASP A 134 11.42 4.55 10.57
CA ASP A 134 12.55 5.44 10.87
C ASP A 134 12.24 6.93 10.58
N HIS A 135 11.18 7.21 9.80
CA HIS A 135 10.81 8.55 9.34
C HIS A 135 9.36 8.93 9.69
N LEU A 136 8.74 8.30 10.69
CA LEU A 136 7.36 8.62 11.07
C LEU A 136 7.16 10.11 11.39
N ASP A 137 8.15 10.75 12.01
CA ASP A 137 8.08 12.17 12.36
C ASP A 137 7.95 13.11 11.15
N THR A 138 8.48 12.71 9.98
CA THR A 138 8.38 13.51 8.75
C THR A 138 7.06 13.27 8.01
N LEU A 139 6.39 12.14 8.30
CA LEU A 139 5.12 11.72 7.71
C LEU A 139 3.92 12.08 8.59
N ALA A 140 4.15 12.36 9.87
CA ALA A 140 3.14 12.80 10.80
C ALA A 140 2.52 14.12 10.36
N LYS A 141 1.18 14.20 10.45
CA LYS A 141 0.50 15.49 10.36
C LYS A 141 1.03 16.42 11.46
N PRO A 142 1.23 17.72 11.19
CA PRO A 142 1.41 18.68 12.25
C PRO A 142 0.22 18.56 13.21
N VAL A 143 0.48 18.47 14.51
CA VAL A 143 -0.57 18.55 15.52
C VAL A 143 -1.14 19.97 15.44
N GLU A 144 -2.32 20.14 14.84
CA GLU A 144 -3.07 21.39 14.98
C GLU A 144 -3.36 21.60 16.47
N ARG A 145 -2.77 22.65 17.05
CA ARG A 145 -2.98 23.08 18.44
C ARG A 145 -4.19 23.99 18.53
#